data_AF-A0A1X2HXE9-F1
#
_entry.id   AF-A0A1X2HXE9-F1
#
_cell.length_a   1.000
_cell.length_b   1.000
_cell.length_c   1.000
_cell.angle_alpha   90.00
_cell.angle_beta   90.00
_cell.angle_gamma   90.00
#
_symmetry.space_group_name_H-M   'P 1'
#
loop_
_entity.id
_entity.type
_entity.pdbx_description
1 polymer ?
#
loop_
_entity_poly.entity_id
_entity_poly.type
_entity_poly.pdbx_seq_one_letter_code
_entity_poly.pdbx_strand_id
1 'polypeptide(L)'
;MKLFTFMLCMTAAATAVLGQSRAQFFYEGASQPMVSAFQTCEPFFDQYHRPLQSIWSLDPANCFYYQDKQCQMMIRMPPTYLPRGARTFIRRSQPSPGGIKCTLIMDERYESNIAKG
;
A
#
# COMPACT_ATOMS: atom_id res chain seq x y z
N MET A 1 21.38 1.45 -53.81
CA MET A 1 21.56 2.10 -52.49
C MET A 1 20.68 3.35 -52.44
N LYS A 2 19.64 3.37 -51.62
CA LYS A 2 18.92 4.57 -51.18
C LYS A 2 18.62 4.40 -49.68
N LEU A 3 19.24 5.26 -48.88
CA LEU A 3 18.96 5.49 -47.47
C LEU A 3 17.59 6.20 -47.31
N PHE A 4 17.20 6.42 -46.03
CA PHE A 4 15.98 7.06 -45.49
C PHE A 4 14.90 6.00 -45.14
N THR A 5 14.45 5.81 -43.89
CA THR A 5 14.37 6.73 -42.75
C THR A 5 14.33 5.95 -41.44
N PHE A 6 14.98 6.52 -40.43
CA PHE A 6 14.97 6.19 -39.01
C PHE A 6 13.57 6.37 -38.37
N MET A 7 13.39 5.71 -37.23
CA MET A 7 12.66 6.17 -36.03
C MET A 7 11.17 5.80 -35.80
N LEU A 8 11.02 5.10 -34.66
CA LEU A 8 10.04 5.29 -33.58
C LEU A 8 8.65 4.68 -33.76
N CYS A 9 8.45 3.58 -33.03
CA CYS A 9 7.48 3.60 -31.95
C CYS A 9 8.01 2.75 -30.79
N MET A 10 8.77 3.39 -29.90
CA MET A 10 8.82 2.96 -28.51
C MET A 10 7.39 3.11 -28.01
N THR A 11 6.61 2.04 -28.00
CA THR A 11 5.38 1.98 -27.23
C THR A 11 5.78 1.99 -25.76
N ALA A 12 6.04 3.19 -25.25
CA ALA A 12 5.93 3.46 -23.83
C ALA A 12 4.46 3.16 -23.48
N ALA A 13 4.20 1.94 -23.04
CA ALA A 13 3.02 1.62 -22.28
C ALA A 13 3.16 2.36 -20.94
N ALA A 14 2.94 3.67 -20.98
CA ALA A 14 2.59 4.45 -19.81
C ALA A 14 1.20 3.97 -19.41
N THR A 15 1.13 2.86 -18.68
CA THR A 15 -0.05 2.55 -17.89
C THR A 15 -0.14 3.63 -16.84
N ALA A 16 -0.86 4.70 -17.19
CA ALA A 16 -1.41 5.64 -16.23
C ALA A 16 -2.27 4.82 -15.27
N VAL A 17 -1.70 4.42 -14.13
CA VAL A 17 -2.46 3.92 -12.98
C VAL A 17 -3.15 5.14 -12.38
N LEU A 18 -4.18 5.62 -13.06
CA LEU A 18 -5.13 6.57 -12.52
C LEU A 18 -6.13 5.78 -11.66
N GLY A 19 -6.09 6.00 -10.34
CA GLY A 19 -7.29 5.85 -9.51
C GLY A 19 -7.25 4.86 -8.36
N GLN A 20 -6.25 3.99 -8.23
CA GLN A 20 -6.13 3.17 -7.02
C GLN A 20 -5.20 3.84 -6.02
N SER A 21 -5.76 4.31 -4.91
CA SER A 21 -5.01 4.74 -3.75
C SER A 21 -4.04 3.64 -3.30
N ARG A 22 -2.80 4.01 -2.97
CA ARG A 22 -1.71 3.09 -2.65
C ARG A 22 -1.04 3.41 -1.32
N ALA A 23 -0.49 2.39 -0.69
CA ALA A 23 0.38 2.51 0.47
C ALA A 23 1.80 1.99 0.13
N GLN A 24 2.79 2.60 0.75
CA GLN A 24 4.20 2.20 0.67
C GLN A 24 4.60 1.55 2.00
N PHE A 25 5.09 0.33 1.93
CA PHE A 25 5.50 -0.51 3.06
C PHE A 25 7.02 -0.59 3.11
N PHE A 26 7.61 -0.09 4.20
CA PHE A 26 9.05 -0.01 4.38
C PHE A 26 9.50 -1.08 5.37
N TYR A 27 10.20 -2.08 4.87
CA TYR A 27 10.82 -3.14 5.67
C TYR A 27 12.21 -2.71 6.14
N GLU A 28 12.60 -3.18 7.33
CA GLU A 28 13.88 -2.85 7.94
C GLU A 28 15.06 -3.24 7.03
N GLY A 29 15.90 -2.27 6.64
CA GLY A 29 17.05 -2.52 5.76
C GLY A 29 16.72 -2.77 4.28
N ALA A 30 15.46 -2.60 3.85
CA ALA A 30 15.11 -2.62 2.43
C ALA A 30 15.52 -1.31 1.74
N SER A 31 16.10 -1.41 0.54
CA SER A 31 16.52 -0.25 -0.26
C SER A 31 15.34 0.51 -0.89
N GLN A 32 14.23 -0.18 -1.13
CA GLN A 32 13.02 0.37 -1.72
C GLN A 32 11.78 -0.12 -0.95
N PRO A 33 10.73 0.71 -0.83
CA PRO A 33 9.45 0.26 -0.29
C PRO A 33 8.77 -0.72 -1.24
N MET A 34 7.96 -1.60 -0.66
CA MET A 34 6.92 -2.31 -1.40
C MET A 34 5.72 -1.39 -1.57
N VAL A 35 5.20 -1.26 -2.79
CA VAL A 35 4.03 -0.42 -3.09
C VAL A 35 2.85 -1.32 -3.39
N SER A 36 1.75 -1.12 -2.67
CA SER A 36 0.53 -1.91 -2.86
C SER A 36 -0.73 -1.07 -2.84
N ALA A 37 -1.77 -1.55 -3.49
CA ALA A 37 -3.09 -0.97 -3.40
C ALA A 37 -3.66 -1.16 -1.98
N PHE A 38 -4.50 -0.22 -1.53
CA PHE A 38 -5.33 -0.49 -0.35
C PHE A 38 -6.20 -1.74 -0.58
N GLN A 39 -6.60 -2.41 0.50
CA GLN A 39 -7.25 -3.73 0.54
C GLN A 39 -6.38 -4.94 0.15
N THR A 40 -5.18 -4.75 -0.38
CA THR A 40 -4.24 -5.88 -0.54
C THR A 40 -3.70 -6.30 0.83
N CYS A 41 -3.59 -7.62 1.04
CA CYS A 41 -2.90 -8.16 2.21
C CYS A 41 -1.40 -8.18 1.95
N GLU A 42 -0.64 -7.47 2.78
CA GLU A 42 0.81 -7.44 2.72
C GLU A 42 1.42 -8.26 3.86
N PRO A 43 2.52 -9.00 3.60
CA PRO A 43 3.14 -9.79 4.64
C PRO A 43 3.85 -8.89 5.66
N PHE A 44 3.75 -9.22 6.94
CA PHE A 44 4.41 -8.43 7.99
C PHE A 44 5.94 -8.55 7.96
N PHE A 45 6.44 -9.68 7.44
CA PHE A 45 7.84 -9.94 7.16
C PHE A 45 8.01 -10.16 5.66
N ASP A 46 8.99 -9.51 5.06
CA ASP A 46 9.28 -9.70 3.65
C ASP A 46 9.91 -11.08 3.36
N GLN A 47 10.25 -11.32 2.09
CA GLN A 47 10.89 -12.56 1.65
C GLN A 47 12.25 -12.86 2.33
N TYR A 48 12.92 -11.85 2.88
CA TYR A 48 14.18 -11.97 3.60
C TYR A 48 13.98 -11.98 5.13
N HIS A 49 12.75 -12.15 5.60
CA HIS A 49 12.37 -12.12 7.02
C HIS A 49 12.66 -10.78 7.71
N ARG A 50 12.72 -9.68 6.94
CA ARG A 50 12.88 -8.33 7.50
C ARG A 50 11.50 -7.85 7.96
N PRO A 51 11.35 -7.35 9.20
CA PRO A 51 10.06 -6.90 9.70
C PRO A 51 9.63 -5.59 9.05
N LEU A 52 8.32 -5.39 8.93
CA LEU A 52 7.75 -4.10 8.54
C LEU A 52 8.08 -3.04 9.61
N GLN A 53 8.73 -1.96 9.18
CA GLN A 53 9.15 -0.87 10.06
C GLN A 53 8.16 0.30 10.03
N SER A 54 7.68 0.68 8.85
CA SER A 54 6.77 1.81 8.69
C SER A 54 5.93 1.73 7.42
N ILE A 55 4.83 2.47 7.41
CA ILE A 55 3.93 2.60 6.26
C ILE A 55 3.71 4.07 5.96
N TRP A 56 3.59 4.43 4.69
CA TRP A 56 3.25 5.80 4.24
C TRP A 56 2.17 5.75 3.15
N SER A 57 1.29 6.74 3.12
CA SER A 57 0.36 6.95 2.02
C SER A 57 -0.01 8.43 1.87
N LEU A 58 -0.47 8.82 0.68
CA LEU A 58 -1.10 10.12 0.44
C LEU A 58 -2.55 10.16 0.94
N ASP A 59 -3.17 9.00 1.22
CA ASP A 59 -4.54 8.91 1.67
C ASP A 59 -4.62 8.48 3.13
N PRO A 60 -5.59 9.01 3.91
CA PRO A 60 -5.81 8.55 5.28
C PRO A 60 -6.38 7.13 5.27
N ALA A 61 -5.87 6.27 6.15
CA ALA A 61 -6.26 4.87 6.20
C ALA A 61 -6.14 4.26 7.59
N ASN A 62 -6.85 3.16 7.81
CA ASN A 62 -6.68 2.28 8.96
C ASN A 62 -6.03 0.97 8.50
N CYS A 63 -4.97 0.56 9.21
CA CYS A 63 -4.30 -0.71 8.97
C CYS A 63 -4.58 -1.71 10.08
N PHE A 64 -5.00 -2.91 9.69
CA PHE A 64 -5.40 -4.01 10.57
C PHE A 64 -4.40 -5.15 10.47
N TYR A 65 -4.18 -5.85 11.58
CA TYR A 65 -3.18 -6.90 11.71
C TYR A 65 -3.83 -8.29 11.67
N TYR A 66 -3.17 -9.24 11.01
CA TYR A 66 -3.68 -10.59 10.79
C TYR A 66 -2.65 -11.64 11.19
N GLN A 67 -3.13 -12.79 11.64
CA GLN A 67 -2.29 -13.91 12.08
C GLN A 67 -1.62 -14.62 10.90
N ASP A 68 -2.30 -14.67 9.76
CA ASP A 68 -1.81 -15.28 8.52
C ASP A 68 -1.43 -14.23 7.46
N LYS A 69 -0.70 -14.68 6.42
CA LYS A 69 -0.23 -13.83 5.31
C LYS A 69 -1.31 -13.56 4.25
N GLN A 70 -2.47 -14.21 4.36
CA GLN A 70 -3.61 -14.06 3.45
C GLN A 70 -4.67 -13.10 4.00
N CYS A 71 -4.47 -12.59 5.21
CA CYS A 71 -5.39 -11.74 5.96
C CYS A 71 -6.78 -12.38 6.17
N GLN A 72 -6.81 -13.67 6.50
CA GLN A 72 -8.05 -14.40 6.78
C GLN A 72 -8.47 -14.28 8.25
N MET A 73 -7.50 -14.28 9.18
CA MET A 73 -7.72 -14.25 10.62
C MET A 73 -7.15 -12.99 11.25
N MET A 74 -8.02 -12.04 11.58
CA MET A 74 -7.63 -10.77 12.20
C MET A 74 -7.21 -10.97 13.66
N ILE A 75 -6.14 -10.30 14.08
CA ILE A 75 -5.70 -10.26 15.48
C ILE A 75 -6.48 -9.15 16.20
N ARG A 76 -6.88 -9.40 17.46
CA ARG A 76 -7.54 -8.40 18.33
C ARG A 76 -6.54 -7.35 18.84
N MET A 77 -6.03 -6.51 17.94
CA MET A 77 -5.21 -5.35 18.25
C MET A 77 -5.86 -4.08 17.69
N PRO A 78 -5.65 -2.92 18.33
CA PRO A 78 -6.14 -1.66 17.78
C PRO A 78 -5.53 -1.43 16.39
N PRO A 79 -6.31 -0.90 15.44
CA PRO A 79 -5.78 -0.56 14.12
C PRO A 79 -4.74 0.54 14.24
N THR A 80 -3.83 0.58 13.26
CA THR A 80 -2.88 1.67 13.11
C THR A 80 -3.41 2.68 12.12
N TYR A 81 -3.57 3.92 12.57
CA TYR A 81 -3.98 5.04 11.75
C TYR A 81 -2.81 5.54 10.90
N LEU A 82 -3.04 5.70 9.60
CA LEU A 82 -2.15 6.37 8.68
C LEU A 82 -2.69 7.78 8.42
N PRO A 83 -2.03 8.83 8.92
CA PRO A 83 -2.33 10.20 8.53
C PRO A 83 -1.95 10.43 7.07
N ARG A 84 -2.70 11.31 6.40
CA ARG A 84 -2.42 11.76 5.04
C ARG A 84 -0.99 12.32 4.94
N GLY A 85 -0.19 11.74 4.03
CA GLY A 85 1.13 12.24 3.67
C GLY A 85 2.22 12.03 4.73
N ALA A 86 1.95 11.27 5.78
CA ALA A 86 2.90 11.06 6.88
C ALA A 86 3.23 9.57 7.06
N ARG A 87 4.48 9.31 7.46
CA ARG A 87 4.98 7.95 7.70
C ARG A 87 4.60 7.52 9.11
N THR A 88 3.94 6.38 9.24
CA THR A 88 3.58 5.78 10.52
C THR A 88 4.50 4.61 10.83
N PHE A 89 5.16 4.65 11.98
CA PHE A 89 6.01 3.56 12.46
C PHE A 89 5.15 2.44 13.07
N ILE A 90 5.43 1.21 12.65
CA ILE A 90 4.70 0.03 13.10
C ILE A 90 5.34 -0.48 14.38
N ARG A 91 4.52 -0.64 15.43
CA ARG A 91 4.98 -1.20 16.69
C ARG A 91 5.12 -2.71 16.54
N ARG A 92 6.21 -3.28 17.07
CA ARG A 92 6.37 -4.73 17.19
C ARG A 92 5.32 -5.26 18.17
N SER A 93 4.60 -6.30 17.79
CA SER A 93 3.62 -7.00 18.65
C SER A 93 4.06 -8.43 18.91
N GLN A 94 3.57 -9.04 20.00
CA GLN A 94 3.82 -10.44 20.32
C GLN A 94 2.49 -11.16 20.62
N PRO A 95 2.15 -12.25 19.90
CA PRO A 95 2.89 -12.81 18.77
C PRO A 95 2.95 -11.84 17.57
N SER A 96 3.98 -12.00 16.74
CA SER A 96 4.14 -11.19 15.54
C SER A 96 3.02 -11.50 14.54
N PRO A 97 2.44 -10.50 13.87
CA PRO A 97 1.42 -10.74 12.84
C PRO A 97 2.01 -11.46 11.64
N GLY A 98 1.18 -12.22 10.93
CA GLY A 98 1.51 -12.77 9.62
C GLY A 98 1.34 -11.74 8.49
N GLY A 99 0.32 -10.88 8.60
CA GLY A 99 -0.04 -9.93 7.56
C GLY A 99 -0.65 -8.63 8.09
N ILE A 100 -0.72 -7.65 7.20
CA ILE A 100 -1.32 -6.33 7.43
C ILE A 100 -2.16 -5.94 6.22
N LYS A 101 -3.36 -5.40 6.47
CA LYS A 101 -4.25 -4.87 5.43
C LYS A 101 -4.65 -3.45 5.78
N CYS A 102 -4.41 -2.52 4.86
CA CYS A 102 -4.83 -1.14 5.03
C CYS A 102 -6.10 -0.85 4.22
N THR A 103 -7.04 -0.14 4.83
CA THR A 103 -8.32 0.28 4.26
C THR A 103 -8.42 1.80 4.33
N LEU A 104 -8.82 2.43 3.23
CA LEU A 104 -9.10 3.87 3.21
C LEU A 104 -10.14 4.22 4.27
N ILE A 105 -9.93 5.37 4.92
CA ILE A 105 -10.99 5.99 5.71
C ILE A 105 -11.85 6.74 4.72
N MET A 106 -13.06 6.24 4.47
CA MET A 106 -14.03 6.97 3.66
C MET A 106 -14.44 8.21 4.45
N ASP A 107 -14.07 9.38 3.93
CA ASP A 107 -14.59 10.65 4.45
C ASP A 107 -16.06 10.72 4.01
N GLU A 108 -17.00 10.71 4.96
CA GLU A 108 -18.46 10.77 4.68
C GLU A 108 -18.84 11.99 3.81
N ARG A 109 -17.98 13.01 3.73
CA ARG A 109 -18.16 14.15 2.80
C ARG A 109 -18.04 13.79 1.31
N TYR A 110 -17.38 12.68 0.96
CA TYR A 110 -17.22 12.27 -0.44
C TYR A 110 -18.53 11.67 -1.00
N GLU A 111 -19.31 10.93 -0.19
CA GLU A 111 -20.59 10.38 -0.63
C GLU A 111 -21.64 11.47 -0.89
N SER A 112 -21.65 12.55 -0.09
CA SER A 112 -22.57 13.69 -0.32
C SER A 112 -22.33 14.41 -1.65
N ASN A 113 -21.13 14.33 -2.23
CA ASN A 113 -20.83 14.98 -3.50
C ASN A 113 -21.10 14.07 -4.70
N ILE A 114 -21.17 12.75 -4.49
CA ILE A 114 -21.59 11.78 -5.53
C ILE A 114 -23.11 11.65 -5.57
N ALA A 115 -23.79 11.69 -4.42
CA ALA A 115 -25.26 11.56 -4.36
C ALA A 115 -26.03 12.84 -4.78
N LYS A 116 -25.34 13.95 -5.08
CA LYS A 116 -25.93 15.23 -5.48
C LYS A 116 -25.53 15.69 -6.90
N GLY A 117 -24.79 14.86 -7.64
CA GLY A 117 -24.37 15.11 -9.02
C GLY A 117 -25.33 14.51 -10.04
#